data_AF-A0A943CZI9-F1
#
_entry.id   AF-A0A943CZI9-F1
#
_cell.length_a   1.000
_cell.length_b   1.000
_cell.length_c   1.000
_cell.angle_alpha   90.00
_cell.angle_beta   90.00
_cell.angle_gamma   90.00
#
_symmetry.space_group_name_H-M   'P 1'
#
loop_
_entity.id
_entity.type
_entity.pdbx_description
1 polymer ?
#
loop_
_entity_poly.entity_id
_entity_poly.type
_entity_poly.pdbx_seq_one_letter_code
_entity_poly.pdbx_strand_id
1 'polypeptide(L)'
;MSKVSYNKNTVYIDSMEVNFKYNILEIEEVSDKILVLLKIEPGCSELDNLYCISRDGKMLWRIEAVDENYAGKLRFPYFGISSINLKHSVVDFYGRRFFFDIETGKIVGKDIVK
;
A
#
# COMPACT_ATOMS: atom_id res chain seq x y z
N MET A 1 5.87 16.37 -14.33
CA MET A 1 5.28 15.25 -13.56
C MET A 1 3.84 15.09 -14.04
N SER A 2 3.45 13.87 -14.40
CA SER A 2 2.08 13.55 -14.79
C SER A 2 1.14 13.70 -13.60
N LYS A 3 -0.10 14.13 -13.84
CA LYS A 3 -1.07 14.37 -12.78
C LYS A 3 -1.66 13.02 -12.36
N VAL A 4 -1.42 12.62 -11.12
CA VAL A 4 -2.06 11.44 -10.52
C VAL A 4 -3.16 11.90 -9.59
N SER A 5 -4.30 11.23 -9.67
CA SER A 5 -5.42 11.45 -8.75
C SER A 5 -6.21 10.16 -8.60
N TYR A 6 -7.11 10.10 -7.63
CA TYR A 6 -8.01 8.96 -7.48
C TYR A 6 -9.41 9.39 -7.12
N ASN A 7 -10.38 8.55 -7.47
CA ASN A 7 -11.77 8.67 -7.04
C ASN A 7 -12.34 7.27 -6.80
N LYS A 8 -12.94 7.05 -5.63
CA LYS A 8 -13.43 5.73 -5.20
C LYS A 8 -12.35 4.67 -5.41
N ASN A 9 -12.55 3.70 -6.30
CA ASN A 9 -11.68 2.57 -6.56
C ASN A 9 -10.83 2.74 -7.82
N THR A 10 -10.73 3.95 -8.39
CA THR A 10 -10.02 4.22 -9.64
C THR A 10 -8.90 5.21 -9.43
N VAL A 11 -7.69 4.87 -9.89
CA VAL A 11 -6.56 5.80 -10.05
C VAL A 11 -6.56 6.33 -11.48
N TYR A 12 -6.40 7.64 -11.62
CA TYR A 12 -6.28 8.34 -12.89
C TYR A 12 -4.84 8.81 -13.07
N ILE A 13 -4.21 8.40 -14.18
CA ILE A 13 -2.84 8.79 -14.55
C ILE A 13 -2.91 9.35 -15.97
N ASP A 14 -2.82 10.67 -16.10
CA ASP A 14 -3.04 11.37 -17.38
C ASP A 14 -4.39 10.98 -18.02
N SER A 15 -4.39 10.23 -19.14
CA SER A 15 -5.58 9.73 -19.81
C SER A 15 -5.92 8.26 -19.49
N MET A 16 -5.20 7.65 -18.56
CA MET A 16 -5.36 6.24 -18.17
C MET A 16 -6.15 6.10 -16.88
N GLU A 17 -6.87 4.98 -16.78
CA GLU A 17 -7.62 4.60 -15.59
C GLU A 17 -7.18 3.21 -15.12
N VAL A 18 -6.88 3.08 -13.84
CA VAL A 18 -6.54 1.81 -13.20
C VAL A 18 -7.58 1.53 -12.12
N ASN A 19 -8.37 0.46 -12.33
CA ASN A 19 -9.46 0.09 -11.44
C ASN A 19 -9.02 -0.97 -10.42
N PHE A 20 -9.38 -0.75 -9.17
CA PHE A 20 -9.17 -1.67 -8.07
C PHE A 20 -10.50 -2.27 -7.59
N LYS A 21 -10.41 -3.40 -6.91
CA LYS A 21 -11.58 -4.12 -6.37
C LYS A 21 -12.28 -3.35 -5.25
N TYR A 22 -11.52 -2.62 -4.44
CA TYR A 22 -12.02 -1.83 -3.32
C TYR A 22 -11.71 -0.35 -3.51
N ASN A 23 -12.43 0.50 -2.77
CA ASN A 23 -12.14 1.92 -2.73
C ASN A 23 -10.70 2.17 -2.28
N ILE A 24 -10.09 3.23 -2.79
CA ILE A 24 -8.76 3.68 -2.45
C ILE A 24 -8.88 4.53 -1.19
N LEU A 25 -8.06 4.22 -0.19
CA LEU A 25 -7.92 5.01 1.01
C LEU A 25 -7.05 6.22 0.72
N GLU A 26 -5.87 5.98 0.16
CA GLU A 26 -4.88 6.97 -0.21
C GLU A 26 -3.92 6.45 -1.27
N ILE A 27 -3.18 7.38 -1.88
CA ILE A 27 -2.08 7.09 -2.81
C ILE A 27 -0.83 7.85 -2.40
N GLU A 28 0.34 7.30 -2.70
CA GLU A 28 1.62 7.98 -2.51
C GLU A 28 2.48 7.80 -3.77
N GLU A 29 2.97 8.91 -4.32
CA GLU A 29 3.86 8.91 -5.48
C GLU A 29 5.31 8.81 -5.01
N VAL A 30 6.00 7.72 -5.37
CA VAL A 30 7.40 7.48 -5.02
C VAL A 30 8.19 7.25 -6.30
N SER A 31 9.00 8.23 -6.70
CA SER A 31 9.78 8.18 -7.95
C SER A 31 8.88 7.91 -9.18
N ASP A 32 9.10 6.78 -9.86
CA ASP A 32 8.34 6.31 -11.04
C ASP A 32 7.19 5.34 -10.67
N LYS A 33 6.92 5.18 -9.37
CA LYS A 33 5.91 4.28 -8.82
C LYS A 33 4.80 5.06 -8.13
N ILE A 34 3.63 4.45 -8.09
CA ILE A 34 2.46 4.93 -7.36
C ILE A 34 2.04 3.81 -6.43
N LEU A 35 2.11 4.08 -5.14
CA LEU A 35 1.58 3.24 -4.09
C LEU A 35 0.08 3.52 -3.95
N VAL A 36 -0.72 2.46 -3.90
CA VAL A 36 -2.18 2.53 -3.82
C VAL A 36 -2.62 1.70 -2.62
N LEU A 37 -3.07 2.36 -1.57
CA LEU A 37 -3.61 1.70 -0.39
C LEU A 37 -5.12 1.60 -0.51
N LEU A 38 -5.65 0.38 -0.44
CA LEU A 38 -7.10 0.16 -0.52
C LEU A 38 -7.75 0.26 0.86
N LYS A 39 -8.93 0.88 0.91
CA LYS A 39 -9.79 0.88 2.08
C LYS A 39 -10.51 -0.47 2.18
N ILE A 40 -10.13 -1.26 3.18
CA ILE A 40 -10.71 -2.58 3.45
C ILE A 40 -11.68 -2.47 4.63
N GLU A 41 -12.94 -2.82 4.37
CA GLU A 41 -13.98 -2.84 5.40
C GLU A 41 -13.82 -4.08 6.33
N PRO A 42 -14.23 -3.98 7.61
CA PRO A 42 -14.18 -5.10 8.54
C PRO A 42 -14.87 -6.36 7.99
N GLY A 43 -14.25 -7.52 8.21
CA GLY A 43 -14.76 -8.82 7.75
C GLY A 43 -14.27 -9.27 6.37
N CYS A 44 -13.56 -8.41 5.63
CA CYS A 44 -12.86 -8.84 4.42
C CYS A 44 -11.59 -9.63 4.76
N SER A 45 -11.30 -10.69 3.98
CA SER A 45 -10.09 -11.49 4.11
C SER A 45 -8.85 -10.88 3.43
N GLU A 46 -9.03 -9.79 2.69
CA GLU A 46 -7.97 -9.17 1.89
C GLU A 46 -7.16 -8.18 2.73
N LEU A 47 -6.23 -8.70 3.54
CA LEU A 47 -5.45 -7.92 4.50
C LEU A 47 -4.23 -7.22 3.87
N ASP A 48 -3.64 -7.81 2.83
CA ASP A 48 -2.46 -7.28 2.16
C ASP A 48 -2.86 -6.21 1.14
N ASN A 49 -3.30 -5.05 1.60
CA ASN A 49 -4.08 -4.08 0.82
C ASN A 49 -3.26 -2.94 0.19
N LEU A 50 -1.94 -3.04 0.17
CA LEU A 50 -1.07 -2.12 -0.54
C LEU A 50 -0.65 -2.71 -1.89
N TYR A 51 -0.81 -1.89 -2.93
CA TYR A 51 -0.44 -2.22 -4.30
C TYR A 51 0.54 -1.18 -4.83
N CYS A 52 1.42 -1.60 -5.74
CA CYS A 52 2.32 -0.70 -6.45
C CYS A 52 2.04 -0.80 -7.95
N ILE A 53 1.83 0.36 -8.58
CA ILE A 53 1.72 0.49 -10.03
C ILE A 53 2.80 1.40 -10.58
N SER A 54 3.17 1.18 -11.83
CA SER A 54 4.00 2.12 -12.61
C SER A 54 3.16 3.27 -13.15
N ARG A 55 3.83 4.31 -13.66
CA ARG A 55 3.20 5.46 -14.36
C ARG A 55 2.41 5.09 -15.62
N ASP A 56 2.66 3.93 -16.21
CA ASP A 56 1.87 3.38 -17.33
C ASP A 56 0.74 2.45 -16.85
N GLY A 57 0.39 2.51 -15.55
CA GLY A 57 -0.76 1.82 -14.97
C GLY A 57 -0.60 0.30 -14.83
N LYS A 58 0.60 -0.25 -15.03
CA LYS A 58 0.85 -1.69 -14.85
C LYS A 58 0.99 -2.01 -13.37
N MET A 59 0.39 -3.13 -12.96
CA MET A 59 0.66 -3.73 -11.66
C MET A 59 2.11 -4.22 -11.59
N LEU A 60 2.89 -3.67 -10.66
CA LEU A 60 4.26 -4.10 -10.41
C LEU A 60 4.27 -5.19 -9.34
N TRP A 61 3.65 -4.92 -8.20
CA TRP A 61 3.54 -5.86 -7.10
C TRP A 61 2.38 -5.51 -6.16
N ARG A 62 2.05 -6.49 -5.33
CA ARG A 62 1.20 -6.35 -4.14
C ARG A 62 2.07 -6.66 -2.93
N ILE A 63 1.89 -5.93 -1.84
CA ILE A 63 2.70 -6.12 -0.63
C ILE A 63 2.61 -7.57 -0.16
N GLU A 64 3.73 -8.10 0.31
CA GLU A 64 3.82 -9.44 0.83
C GLU A 64 2.99 -9.59 2.12
N ALA A 65 2.43 -10.78 2.30
CA ALA A 65 1.82 -11.18 3.55
C ALA A 65 2.86 -11.13 4.67
N VAL A 66 2.62 -10.29 5.68
CA VAL A 66 3.49 -10.23 6.86
C VAL A 66 3.49 -11.59 7.54
N ASP A 67 4.67 -12.16 7.67
CA ASP A 67 4.92 -13.42 8.38
C ASP A 67 4.46 -13.30 9.85
N GLU A 68 3.87 -14.38 10.36
CA GLU A 68 3.38 -14.46 11.75
C GLU A 68 4.45 -14.14 12.79
N ASN A 69 5.73 -14.38 12.48
CA ASN A 69 6.85 -14.00 13.34
C ASN A 69 6.95 -12.48 13.52
N TYR A 70 6.47 -11.70 12.55
CA TYR A 70 6.44 -10.24 12.60
C TYR A 70 5.09 -9.71 13.11
N ALA A 71 3.97 -10.19 12.58
CA ALA A 71 2.65 -9.69 12.95
C ALA A 71 2.07 -10.35 14.22
N GLY A 72 2.55 -11.53 14.61
CA GLY A 72 1.81 -12.43 15.47
C GLY A 72 0.59 -13.00 14.74
N LYS A 73 -0.30 -13.67 15.49
CA LYS A 73 -1.49 -14.35 14.92
C LYS A 73 -2.60 -13.43 14.43
N LEU A 74 -2.56 -12.16 14.81
CA LEU A 74 -3.60 -11.17 14.49
C LEU A 74 -3.09 -10.22 13.41
N ARG A 75 -3.64 -10.36 12.21
CA ARG A 75 -3.36 -9.50 11.05
C ARG A 75 -4.55 -8.61 10.76
N PHE A 76 -4.28 -7.38 10.34
CA PHE A 76 -5.26 -6.37 9.97
C PHE A 76 -4.82 -5.69 8.68
N PRO A 77 -5.75 -5.15 7.88
CA PRO A 77 -5.37 -4.33 6.75
C PRO A 77 -4.62 -3.10 7.22
N TYR A 78 -3.73 -2.61 6.37
CA TYR A 78 -3.02 -1.36 6.62
C TYR A 78 -3.99 -0.17 6.43
N PHE A 79 -3.82 0.88 7.22
CA PHE A 79 -4.63 2.10 7.15
C PHE A 79 -3.83 3.35 6.81
N GLY A 80 -2.50 3.24 6.68
CA GLY A 80 -1.67 4.36 6.24
C GLY A 80 -0.36 3.90 5.61
N ILE A 81 0.17 4.73 4.73
CA ILE A 81 1.47 4.66 4.09
C ILE A 81 2.33 5.83 4.60
N SER A 82 3.63 5.62 4.72
CA SER A 82 4.60 6.68 4.95
C SER A 82 5.88 6.42 4.15
N SER A 83 6.26 7.40 3.31
CA SER A 83 7.55 7.42 2.62
C SER A 83 8.39 8.63 3.04
N ILE A 84 9.36 8.43 3.94
CA ILE A 84 10.24 9.50 4.46
C ILE A 84 11.69 9.08 4.28
N ASN A 85 12.52 9.94 3.66
CA ASN A 85 13.96 9.71 3.49
C ASN A 85 14.29 8.33 2.90
N LEU A 86 13.59 7.92 1.83
CA LEU A 86 13.73 6.60 1.16
C LEU A 86 13.38 5.39 2.04
N LYS A 87 12.72 5.60 3.18
CA LYS A 87 12.13 4.53 3.98
C LYS A 87 10.63 4.51 3.76
N HIS A 88 10.13 3.37 3.33
CA HIS A 88 8.73 3.15 3.00
C HIS A 88 8.13 2.19 4.01
N SER A 89 6.94 2.53 4.50
CA SER A 89 6.27 1.75 5.51
C SER A 89 4.77 1.84 5.42
N VAL A 90 4.10 0.81 5.94
CA VAL A 90 2.67 0.78 6.18
C VAL A 90 2.38 0.64 7.65
N VAL A 91 1.26 1.19 8.11
CA VAL A 91 0.79 1.07 9.49
C VAL A 91 -0.56 0.36 9.53
N ASP A 92 -0.73 -0.56 10.48
CA ASP A 92 -2.01 -1.18 10.77
C ASP A 92 -2.67 -0.61 12.02
N PHE A 93 -3.94 -0.96 12.25
CA PHE A 93 -4.81 -0.39 13.29
C PHE A 93 -4.21 -0.38 14.71
N TYR A 94 -3.26 -1.26 15.01
CA TYR A 94 -2.60 -1.33 16.32
C TYR A 94 -1.35 -0.45 16.42
N GLY A 95 -1.10 0.40 15.43
CA GLY A 95 0.12 1.21 15.37
C GLY A 95 1.36 0.37 15.08
N ARG A 96 1.22 -0.85 14.55
CA ARG A 96 2.37 -1.63 14.09
C ARG A 96 2.76 -1.11 12.74
N ARG A 97 4.03 -0.74 12.58
CA ARG A 97 4.57 -0.24 11.34
C ARG A 97 5.49 -1.29 10.73
N PHE A 98 5.25 -1.61 9.46
CA PHE A 98 6.01 -2.58 8.70
C PHE A 98 6.74 -1.85 7.57
N PHE A 99 8.06 -2.02 7.52
CA PHE A 99 8.88 -1.48 6.45
C PHE A 99 8.89 -2.46 5.29
N PHE A 100 8.83 -1.94 4.07
CA PHE A 100 8.85 -2.76 2.87
C PHE A 100 9.87 -2.26 1.85
N ASP A 101 10.36 -3.18 1.04
CA ASP A 101 11.17 -2.88 -0.13
C ASP A 101 10.27 -2.34 -1.25
N ILE A 102 10.57 -1.14 -1.76
CA ILE A 102 9.76 -0.45 -2.77
C ILE A 102 9.81 -1.12 -4.16
N GLU A 103 10.85 -1.90 -4.45
CA GLU A 103 10.99 -2.59 -5.72
C GLU A 103 10.25 -3.92 -5.74
N THR A 104 10.12 -4.59 -4.57
CA THR A 104 9.55 -5.95 -4.52
C THR A 104 8.28 -6.08 -3.68
N GLY A 105 7.92 -5.10 -2.86
CA GLY A 105 6.81 -5.19 -1.90
C GLY A 105 7.06 -6.14 -0.73
N LYS A 106 8.30 -6.59 -0.51
CA LYS A 106 8.64 -7.53 0.57
C LYS A 106 8.77 -6.81 1.89
N ILE A 107 8.35 -7.47 2.98
CA ILE A 107 8.52 -6.92 4.32
C ILE A 107 9.98 -7.08 4.75
N VAL A 108 10.63 -5.97 5.10
CA VAL A 108 12.06 -5.95 5.48
C VAL A 108 12.29 -5.57 6.94
N GLY A 109 11.25 -5.17 7.67
CA GLY A 109 11.37 -4.83 9.08
C GLY A 109 10.05 -4.40 9.72
N LYS A 110 10.11 -4.19 11.04
CA LYS A 110 8.98 -3.77 11.86
C LYS A 110 9.43 -2.90 13.02
N ASP A 111 8.60 -1.94 13.38
CA ASP A 111 8.58 -1.35 14.72
C ASP A 111 7.14 -1.09 15.20
N ILE A 112 7.02 -0.47 16.37
CA ILE A 112 5.75 -0.02 16.94
C ILE A 112 5.82 1.50 17.00
N VAL A 113 4.80 2.16 16.46
CA VAL A 113 4.66 3.61 16.56
C VAL A 113 4.33 3.93 18.02
N LYS A 114 5.21 4.71 18.68
CA LYS A 114 5.02 5.21 20.05
C LYS A 114 4.18 6.47 20.08
#